data_AF-A0A6H9KVX8-F1
#
_entry.id   AF-A0A6H9KVX8-F1
#
_cell.length_a   1.000
_cell.length_b   1.000
_cell.length_c   1.000
_cell.angle_alpha   90.00
_cell.angle_beta   90.00
_cell.angle_gamma   90.00
#
_symmetry.space_group_name_H-M   'P 1'
#
loop_
_entity.id
_entity.type
_entity.pdbx_description
1 polymer ?
#
loop_
_entity_poly.entity_id
_entity_poly.type
_entity_poly.pdbx_seq_one_letter_code
_entity_poly.pdbx_strand_id
1 'polypeptide(L)'
;MDTETSRIKKFLFKNSPFQIVIFIATIILISNLNAIVDSFLHPEIPYFDKEHLIVGGVTGLVGAVLFGFIITYTRHLESALSKIKKLESILPICSGCKNIRTLDAENNPAWRSVESYIGEHTEIKFSHSICPECMEKLYP
;
A
#
# COMPACT_ATOMS: atom_id res chain seq x y z
N MET A 1 -9.32 -7.11 9.53
CA MET A 1 -9.76 -7.52 8.18
C MET A 1 -8.98 -6.76 7.10
N ASP A 2 -7.70 -6.46 7.38
CA ASP A 2 -7.00 -5.28 6.82
C ASP A 2 -5.69 -5.69 6.13
N THR A 3 -5.23 -6.92 6.38
CA THR A 3 -3.98 -7.50 5.88
C THR A 3 -4.11 -8.01 4.44
N GLU A 4 -5.26 -8.56 4.05
CA GLU A 4 -5.49 -9.10 2.71
C GLU A 4 -5.65 -7.99 1.67
N THR A 5 -6.44 -6.97 1.98
CA THR A 5 -6.61 -5.76 1.17
C THR A 5 -5.29 -4.99 1.01
N SER A 6 -4.47 -4.96 2.06
CA SER A 6 -3.10 -4.42 2.07
C SER A 6 -2.18 -5.20 1.13
N ARG A 7 -2.23 -6.55 1.15
CA ARG A 7 -1.43 -7.40 0.27
C ARG A 7 -1.81 -7.25 -1.20
N ILE A 8 -3.11 -7.22 -1.51
CA ILE A 8 -3.59 -7.06 -2.88
C ILE A 8 -3.22 -5.68 -3.42
N LYS A 9 -3.42 -4.61 -2.63
CA LYS A 9 -2.93 -3.26 -3.00
C LYS A 9 -1.43 -3.27 -3.23
N LYS A 10 -0.64 -3.85 -2.33
CA LYS A 10 0.82 -3.92 -2.49
C LYS A 10 1.23 -4.72 -3.73
N PHE A 11 0.53 -5.80 -4.06
CA PHE A 11 0.80 -6.59 -5.26
C PHE A 11 0.44 -5.83 -6.54
N LEU A 12 -0.75 -5.24 -6.60
CA LEU A 12 -1.21 -4.39 -7.72
C LEU A 12 -0.31 -3.17 -7.90
N PHE A 13 0.15 -2.54 -6.82
CA PHE A 13 0.91 -1.30 -6.90
C PHE A 13 2.44 -1.46 -7.00
N LYS A 14 2.97 -2.62 -6.61
CA LYS A 14 4.43 -2.88 -6.59
C LYS A 14 4.92 -3.68 -7.81
N ASN A 15 4.08 -4.50 -8.45
CA ASN A 15 4.46 -5.23 -9.66
C ASN A 15 4.40 -4.32 -10.89
N SER A 16 5.54 -3.69 -11.20
CA SER A 16 5.71 -2.80 -12.34
C SER A 16 5.20 -3.36 -13.69
N PRO A 17 5.42 -4.63 -14.08
CA PRO A 17 4.92 -5.12 -15.37
C PRO A 17 3.39 -5.27 -15.40
N PHE A 18 2.78 -5.72 -14.30
CA PHE A 18 1.33 -5.92 -14.24
C PHE A 18 0.57 -4.59 -14.32
N GLN A 19 1.09 -3.55 -13.66
CA GLN A 19 0.55 -2.20 -13.74
C GLN A 19 0.59 -1.62 -15.15
N ILE A 20 1.69 -1.83 -15.87
CA ILE A 20 1.86 -1.35 -17.25
C ILE A 20 0.84 -2.04 -18.17
N VAL A 21 0.63 -3.35 -17.99
CA VAL A 21 -0.37 -4.10 -18.77
C VAL A 21 -1.78 -3.57 -18.50
N ILE A 22 -2.16 -3.36 -17.23
CA ILE A 22 -3.47 -2.77 -16.89
C ILE A 22 -3.62 -1.36 -17.48
N PHE A 23 -2.58 -0.54 -17.37
CA PHE A 23 -2.59 0.82 -17.91
C PHE A 23 -2.81 0.82 -19.42
N ILE A 24 -2.03 0.03 -20.17
CA ILE A 24 -2.17 -0.10 -21.62
C ILE A 24 -3.58 -0.60 -21.99
N ALA A 25 -4.06 -1.64 -21.32
CA ALA A 25 -5.40 -2.18 -21.56
C ALA A 25 -6.51 -1.15 -21.30
N THR A 26 -6.37 -0.38 -20.22
CA THR A 26 -7.33 0.67 -19.86
C THR A 26 -7.34 1.79 -20.90
N ILE A 27 -6.17 2.29 -21.33
CA ILE A 27 -6.08 3.34 -22.36
C ILE A 27 -6.65 2.87 -23.70
N ILE A 28 -6.32 1.64 -24.13
CA ILE A 28 -6.88 1.06 -25.36
C ILE A 28 -8.40 0.99 -25.27
N LEU A 29 -8.95 0.51 -24.15
CA LEU A 29 -10.39 0.40 -23.96
C LEU A 29 -11.07 1.76 -24.05
N ILE A 30 -10.62 2.75 -23.28
CA ILE A 30 -11.27 4.07 -23.23
C ILE A 30 -11.16 4.78 -24.60
N SER A 31 -10.03 4.63 -25.30
CA SER A 31 -9.81 5.28 -26.61
C SER A 31 -10.72 4.72 -27.70
N ASN A 32 -11.15 3.45 -27.60
CA ASN A 32 -12.00 2.80 -28.58
C ASN A 32 -13.46 2.70 -28.14
N LEU A 33 -13.77 3.01 -26.87
CA LEU A 33 -15.09 2.83 -26.29
C LEU A 33 -16.17 3.57 -27.08
N ASN A 34 -15.91 4.81 -27.49
CA ASN A 34 -16.87 5.60 -28.26
C ASN A 34 -17.23 4.95 -29.61
N ALA A 35 -16.21 4.55 -30.38
CA ALA A 35 -16.40 3.89 -31.67
C ALA A 35 -17.11 2.53 -31.54
N ILE A 36 -16.87 1.80 -30.45
CA ILE A 36 -17.56 0.53 -30.16
C ILE A 36 -19.05 0.77 -29.87
N VAL A 37 -19.36 1.78 -29.07
CA VAL A 37 -20.75 2.15 -28.73
C VAL A 37 -21.50 2.59 -29.98
N ASP A 38 -20.89 3.44 -30.82
CA ASP A 38 -21.52 3.95 -32.04
C ASP A 38 -21.71 2.86 -33.09
N SER A 39 -20.79 1.89 -33.20
CA SER A 39 -20.99 0.72 -34.07
C SER A 39 -22.18 -0.15 -33.66
N PHE A 40 -22.64 -0.08 -32.41
CA PHE A 40 -23.80 -0.84 -31.92
C PHE A 40 -25.10 -0.04 -32.02
N LEU A 41 -25.05 1.27 -31.78
CA LEU A 41 -26.22 2.16 -31.77
C LEU A 41 -26.55 2.75 -33.14
N HIS A 42 -25.54 3.00 -33.97
CA HIS A 42 -25.62 3.69 -35.27
C HIS A 42 -24.79 2.93 -36.32
N PRO A 43 -25.26 1.76 -36.79
CA PRO A 43 -24.50 0.92 -37.72
C PRO A 43 -24.25 1.57 -39.10
N GLU A 44 -24.97 2.64 -39.43
CA GLU A 44 -24.72 3.46 -40.61
C GLU A 44 -23.43 4.29 -40.57
N ILE A 45 -22.86 4.53 -39.38
CA ILE A 45 -21.64 5.33 -39.19
C ILE A 45 -20.41 4.39 -39.23
N PRO A 46 -19.46 4.59 -40.16
CA PRO A 46 -18.23 3.81 -40.18
C PRO A 46 -17.43 3.87 -38.86
N TYR A 47 -16.97 2.71 -38.39
CA TYR A 47 -16.13 2.62 -37.19
C TYR A 47 -14.88 3.54 -37.27
N PHE A 48 -14.27 3.66 -38.44
CA PHE A 48 -13.07 4.48 -38.69
C PHE A 48 -13.39 5.87 -39.28
N ASP A 49 -14.33 6.59 -38.69
CA ASP A 49 -14.59 7.99 -39.05
C ASP A 49 -13.62 8.98 -38.39
N LYS A 50 -13.52 10.17 -39.01
CA LYS A 50 -12.63 11.25 -38.54
C LYS A 50 -12.96 11.68 -37.11
N GLU A 51 -14.23 11.67 -36.74
CA GLU A 51 -14.68 12.05 -35.40
C GLU A 51 -14.20 11.03 -34.35
N HIS A 52 -14.34 9.74 -34.61
CA HIS A 52 -13.83 8.68 -33.73
C HIS A 52 -12.32 8.75 -33.55
N LEU A 53 -11.57 9.05 -34.62
CA LEU A 53 -10.12 9.19 -34.54
C LEU A 53 -9.70 10.38 -33.66
N ILE A 54 -10.39 11.52 -33.78
CA ILE A 54 -10.10 12.73 -32.98
C ILE A 54 -10.49 12.50 -31.51
N VAL A 55 -11.71 12.03 -31.25
CA VAL A 55 -12.22 11.83 -29.89
C VAL A 55 -11.43 10.73 -29.17
N GLY A 56 -11.14 9.61 -29.85
CA GLY A 56 -10.32 8.53 -29.29
C GLY A 56 -8.90 8.99 -28.97
N GLY A 57 -8.27 9.76 -29.86
CA GLY A 57 -6.94 10.34 -29.63
C GLY A 57 -6.90 11.30 -28.45
N VAL A 58 -7.84 12.24 -28.37
CA VAL A 58 -7.91 13.22 -27.27
C VAL A 58 -8.17 12.50 -25.94
N THR A 59 -9.12 11.56 -25.91
CA THR A 59 -9.48 10.81 -24.70
C THR A 59 -8.33 9.94 -24.22
N GLY A 60 -7.65 9.24 -25.13
CA GLY A 60 -6.47 8.45 -24.82
C GLY A 60 -5.32 9.29 -24.26
N LEU A 61 -5.06 10.46 -24.86
CA LEU A 61 -4.01 11.38 -24.41
C LEU A 61 -4.30 11.95 -23.02
N VAL A 62 -5.52 12.46 -22.80
CA VAL A 62 -5.95 12.99 -21.50
C VAL A 62 -5.90 11.89 -20.44
N GLY A 63 -6.40 10.70 -20.78
CA GLY A 63 -6.33 9.53 -19.91
C GLY A 63 -4.90 9.19 -19.51
N ALA A 64 -3.97 9.13 -20.47
CA ALA A 64 -2.58 8.80 -20.21
C ALA A 64 -1.88 9.82 -19.28
N VAL A 65 -2.12 11.11 -19.50
CA VAL A 65 -1.57 12.19 -18.67
C VAL A 65 -2.11 12.11 -17.24
N LEU A 66 -3.42 11.98 -17.07
CA LEU A 66 -4.05 11.91 -15.74
C LEU A 66 -3.62 10.66 -14.97
N PHE A 67 -3.60 9.49 -15.60
CA PHE A 67 -3.13 8.26 -14.97
C PHE A 67 -1.65 8.34 -14.59
N GLY A 68 -0.79 8.92 -15.43
CA GLY A 68 0.61 9.16 -15.10
C GLY A 68 0.78 10.03 -13.85
N PHE A 69 -0.05 11.08 -13.74
CA PHE A 69 -0.09 11.94 -12.55
C PHE A 69 -0.55 11.18 -11.30
N ILE A 70 -1.62 10.39 -11.41
CA ILE A 70 -2.16 9.54 -10.34
C ILE A 70 -1.11 8.55 -9.83
N ILE A 71 -0.37 7.89 -10.74
CA ILE A 71 0.68 6.94 -10.37
C ILE A 71 1.81 7.64 -9.62
N THR A 72 2.26 8.79 -10.12
CA THR A 72 3.32 9.58 -9.48
C THR A 72 2.92 10.05 -8.09
N TYR A 73 1.69 10.54 -7.95
CA TYR A 73 1.13 10.98 -6.68
C TYR A 73 1.02 9.82 -5.68
N THR A 74 0.53 8.66 -6.11
CA THR A 74 0.40 7.47 -5.25
C THR A 74 1.77 7.02 -4.73
N ARG A 75 2.79 6.99 -5.60
CA ARG A 75 4.18 6.66 -5.19
C ARG A 75 4.74 7.66 -4.18
N HIS A 76 4.44 8.94 -4.36
CA HIS A 76 4.87 9.97 -3.43
C HIS A 76 4.25 9.79 -2.03
N LEU A 77 2.96 9.49 -1.96
CA LEU A 77 2.26 9.18 -0.71
C LEU A 77 2.81 7.94 -0.02
N GLU A 78 3.02 6.84 -0.76
CA GLU A 78 3.61 5.62 -0.21
C GLU A 78 5.01 5.87 0.36
N SER A 79 5.83 6.67 -0.32
CA SER A 79 7.16 7.04 0.18
C SER A 79 7.08 7.81 1.49
N ALA A 80 6.20 8.81 1.60
CA ALA A 80 5.99 9.57 2.83
C ALA A 80 5.52 8.68 3.99
N LEU A 81 4.57 7.78 3.74
CA LEU A 81 4.09 6.81 4.73
C LEU A 81 5.18 5.81 5.15
N SER A 82 6.03 5.38 4.22
CA SER A 82 7.13 4.46 4.52
C SER A 82 8.21 5.09 5.41
N LYS A 83 8.42 6.41 5.27
CA LYS A 83 9.36 7.16 6.14
C LYS A 83 8.83 7.21 7.56
N ILE A 84 7.54 7.48 7.76
CA ILE A 84 6.91 7.48 9.09
C ILE A 84 7.08 6.12 9.78
N LYS A 85 6.79 5.01 9.08
CA LYS A 85 7.01 3.65 9.62
C LYS A 85 8.48 3.30 9.93
N LYS A 86 9.44 3.98 9.29
CA LYS A 86 10.87 3.76 9.56
C LYS A 86 11.41 4.59 10.71
N LEU A 87 10.78 5.71 11.06
CA LEU A 87 11.15 6.48 12.25
C LEU A 87 10.83 5.72 13.55
N GLU A 88 10.00 4.68 13.49
CA GLU A 88 9.81 3.69 14.57
C GLU A 88 10.99 2.71 14.74
N SER A 89 12.06 2.81 13.94
CA SER A 89 13.15 1.81 13.96
C SER A 89 14.00 1.82 15.23
N ILE A 90 13.93 2.87 16.06
CA ILE A 90 14.60 2.92 17.35
C ILE A 90 13.53 3.04 18.44
N LEU A 91 13.30 1.93 19.14
CA LEU A 91 12.43 1.92 20.31
C LEU A 91 13.14 2.62 21.47
N PRO A 92 12.55 3.68 22.06
CA PRO A 92 13.12 4.35 23.22
C PRO A 92 12.99 3.44 24.45
N ILE A 93 14.04 2.68 24.75
CA ILE A 93 14.09 1.74 25.87
C ILE A 93 14.78 2.40 27.08
N CYS A 94 14.23 2.21 28.27
CA CYS A 94 14.87 2.63 29.51
C CYS A 94 16.11 1.77 29.79
N SER A 95 17.28 2.37 29.98
CA SER A 95 18.52 1.65 30.29
C SER A 95 18.49 0.90 31.62
N GLY A 96 17.62 1.30 32.56
CA GLY A 96 17.48 0.65 33.88
C GLY A 96 16.53 -0.54 33.88
N CYS A 97 15.28 -0.33 33.50
CA CYS A 97 14.23 -1.36 33.57
C CYS A 97 13.90 -2.04 32.24
N LYS A 98 14.50 -1.61 31.12
CA LYS A 98 14.26 -2.12 29.76
C LYS A 98 12.82 -1.95 29.22
N ASN A 99 11.98 -1.18 29.90
CA ASN A 99 10.65 -0.82 29.39
C ASN A 99 10.76 0.14 28.19
N ILE A 100 9.77 0.09 27.30
CA ILE A 100 9.64 0.97 26.14
C ILE A 100 8.82 2.20 26.53
N ARG A 101 9.28 3.38 26.14
CA ARG A 101 8.56 4.64 26.32
C ARG A 101 7.52 4.81 25.21
N THR A 102 6.25 4.89 25.60
CA THR A 102 5.11 5.16 24.73
C THR A 102 4.47 6.50 25.10
N LEU A 103 3.53 6.97 24.28
CA LEU A 103 2.63 8.08 24.63
C LEU A 103 1.25 7.51 24.96
N ASP A 104 0.58 8.06 25.97
CA ASP A 104 -0.83 7.74 26.26
C ASP A 104 -1.79 8.55 25.37
N ALA A 105 -3.10 8.39 25.57
CA ALA A 105 -4.13 9.05 24.75
C ALA A 105 -4.08 10.59 24.86
N GLU A 106 -3.56 11.10 25.97
CA GLU A 106 -3.37 12.52 26.27
C GLU A 106 -1.94 13.02 25.92
N ASN A 107 -1.14 12.22 25.21
CA ASN A 107 0.26 12.48 24.83
C ASN A 107 1.27 12.60 26.00
N ASN A 108 0.99 12.01 27.16
CA ASN A 108 1.96 11.89 28.26
C ASN A 108 2.86 10.66 28.08
N PRO A 109 4.12 10.71 28.56
CA PRO A 109 5.02 9.57 28.51
C PRO A 109 4.57 8.45 29.45
N ALA A 110 4.31 7.27 28.89
CA ALA A 110 4.03 6.04 29.61
C ALA A 110 5.15 5.02 29.37
N TRP A 111 5.36 4.11 30.34
CA TRP A 111 6.34 3.03 30.22
C TRP A 111 5.64 1.68 30.20
N ARG A 112 5.94 0.85 29.20
CA ARG A 112 5.33 -0.47 29.06
C ARG A 112 6.42 -1.53 28.86
N SER A 113 6.14 -2.77 29.26
CA SER A 113 7.09 -3.86 29.05
C SER A 113 7.27 -4.14 27.55
N VAL A 114 8.41 -4.71 27.18
CA VAL A 114 8.72 -5.03 25.78
C VAL A 114 7.72 -6.03 25.21
N GLU A 115 7.34 -7.03 26.00
CA GLU A 115 6.38 -8.07 25.64
C GLU A 115 5.00 -7.49 25.39
N SER A 116 4.52 -6.61 26.29
CA SER A 116 3.23 -5.92 26.13
C SER A 116 3.23 -5.05 24.88
N TYR A 117 4.29 -4.29 24.66
CA TYR A 117 4.39 -3.42 23.50
C TYR A 117 4.43 -4.21 22.18
N ILE A 118 5.29 -5.23 22.08
CA ILE A 118 5.40 -6.04 20.86
C ILE A 118 4.13 -6.86 20.63
N GLY A 119 3.53 -7.42 21.68
CA GLY A 119 2.30 -8.20 21.57
C GLY A 119 1.08 -7.38 21.15
N GLU A 120 1.04 -6.08 21.46
CA GLU A 120 -0.01 -5.16 20.98
C GLU A 120 0.21 -4.70 19.54
N HIS A 121 1.47 -4.54 19.11
CA HIS A 121 1.83 -4.00 17.80
C HIS A 121 2.10 -5.09 16.75
N THR A 122 2.08 -6.37 17.13
CA THR A 122 2.33 -7.52 16.25
C THR A 122 1.43 -8.69 16.60
N GLU A 123 1.30 -9.68 15.72
CA GLU A 123 0.52 -10.91 15.98
C GLU A 123 1.34 -11.97 16.76
N ILE A 124 2.43 -11.58 17.43
CA ILE A 124 3.35 -12.48 18.12
C ILE A 124 2.82 -12.84 19.51
N LYS A 125 2.90 -14.13 19.87
CA LYS A 125 2.63 -14.64 21.22
C LYS A 125 3.93 -15.02 21.90
N PHE A 126 4.08 -14.65 23.16
CA PHE A 126 5.25 -14.99 23.98
C PHE A 126 4.97 -16.24 24.81
N SER A 127 5.89 -17.21 24.77
CA SER A 127 5.94 -18.33 25.71
C SER A 127 6.91 -18.02 26.85
N HIS A 128 6.58 -18.46 28.07
CA HIS A 128 7.47 -18.32 29.22
C HIS A 128 8.12 -19.68 29.53
N SER A 129 9.26 -19.95 28.90
CA SER A 129 10.12 -21.10 29.22
C SER A 129 11.37 -20.64 30.00
N ILE A 130 11.96 -21.56 30.76
CA ILE A 130 13.24 -21.33 31.45
C ILE A 130 14.36 -22.02 30.65
N CYS A 131 15.44 -21.30 30.34
CA CYS A 131 16.59 -21.93 29.68
C CYS A 131 17.39 -22.79 30.69
N PRO A 132 18.18 -23.77 30.22
CA PRO A 132 18.99 -24.62 31.09
C PRO A 132 19.91 -23.83 32.04
N GLU A 133 20.53 -22.76 31.55
CA GLU A 133 21.41 -21.88 32.35
C GLU A 133 20.68 -21.22 33.52
N CYS A 134 19.45 -20.73 33.29
CA CYS A 134 18.64 -20.13 34.35
C CYS A 134 18.13 -21.17 35.33
N MET A 135 17.85 -22.40 34.86
CA MET A 135 17.41 -23.49 35.73
C MET A 135 18.51 -23.85 36.74
N GLU A 136 19.74 -24.03 36.28
CA GLU A 136 20.90 -24.33 37.15
C GLU A 136 21.18 -23.23 38.18
N LYS A 137 20.93 -21.96 37.81
CA LYS A 137 21.16 -20.82 38.70
C LYS A 137 20.06 -20.61 39.76
N LEU A 138 18.80 -20.80 39.39
CA LEU A 138 17.64 -20.53 40.25
C LEU A 138 17.23 -21.76 41.08
N TYR A 139 17.55 -22.95 40.60
CA TYR A 139 17.21 -24.23 41.21
C TYR A 139 18.45 -25.16 41.25
N PRO A 140 19.49 -24.79 42.04
CA PRO A 140 20.68 -25.61 42.21
C PRO A 140 20.43 -26.89 43.04
#